data_AF-A0A0U3SEH9-F1
#
_entry.id   AF-A0A0U3SEH9-F1
#
_cell.length_a   1.000
_cell.length_b   1.000
_cell.length_c   1.000
_cell.angle_alpha   90.00
_cell.angle_beta   90.00
_cell.angle_gamma   90.00
#
_symmetry.space_group_name_H-M   'P 1'
#
loop_
_entity.id
_entity.type
_entity.pdbx_description
1 polymer ?
#
loop_
_entity_poly.entity_id
_entity_poly.type
_entity_poly.pdbx_seq_one_letter_code
_entity_poly.pdbx_strand_id
1 'polypeptide(L)'
;MLHSLFLIGSFGTTEMLLILFVVILLFGAKRIPELFKGMGQGVREFKDASKAEESQQPQFRDQPTAPPVQPPYQQPYPQQGYPQPGAAPQQGYQQPVPPVFNPNDPNNQPRH
;
A
#
# COMPACT_ATOMS: atom_id res chain seq x y z
N MET A 1 -35.10 17.13 23.37
CA MET A 1 -34.10 16.08 23.64
C MET A 1 -33.49 15.48 22.38
N LEU A 2 -34.24 15.24 21.27
CA LEU A 2 -33.64 14.80 19.99
C LEU A 2 -32.82 15.89 19.25
N HIS A 3 -33.10 17.17 19.49
CA HIS A 3 -32.40 18.27 18.84
C HIS A 3 -30.90 18.36 19.20
N SER A 4 -30.47 17.81 20.34
CA SER A 4 -29.07 17.83 20.77
C SER A 4 -28.21 16.71 20.17
N LEU A 5 -28.84 15.69 19.57
CA LEU A 5 -28.15 14.58 18.87
C LEU A 5 -28.02 14.81 17.35
N PHE A 6 -29.02 15.46 16.72
CA PHE A 6 -28.74 16.40 15.62
C PHE A 6 -27.80 17.49 16.19
N LEU A 7 -27.23 18.46 15.49
CA LEU A 7 -26.07 19.23 16.04
C LEU A 7 -24.83 18.34 16.28
N ILE A 8 -24.77 17.44 17.27
CA ILE A 8 -23.58 16.60 17.53
C ILE A 8 -23.25 15.65 16.36
N GLY A 9 -24.25 15.04 15.72
CA GLY A 9 -24.07 14.24 14.49
C GLY A 9 -24.15 15.04 13.18
N SER A 10 -24.45 16.33 13.26
CA SER A 10 -24.66 17.23 12.11
C SER A 10 -23.45 18.12 11.80
N PHE A 11 -22.43 18.12 12.68
CA PHE A 11 -21.13 18.83 12.61
C PHE A 11 -20.28 18.52 11.36
N GLY A 12 -20.84 17.94 10.31
CA GLY A 12 -20.13 17.69 9.06
C GLY A 12 -20.20 18.88 8.11
N THR A 13 -21.40 19.43 7.89
CA THR A 13 -21.64 20.27 6.71
C THR A 13 -22.31 21.61 7.03
N THR A 14 -23.30 21.63 7.91
CA THR A 14 -24.07 22.86 8.21
C THR A 14 -23.22 23.88 8.94
N GLU A 15 -22.47 23.45 9.95
CA GLU A 15 -21.55 24.30 10.73
C GLU A 15 -20.40 24.82 9.84
N MET A 16 -19.84 23.96 8.98
CA MET A 16 -18.83 24.38 8.00
C MET A 16 -19.38 25.43 7.03
N LEU A 17 -20.63 25.26 6.58
CA LEU A 17 -21.29 26.20 5.68
C LEU A 17 -21.61 27.53 6.38
N LEU A 18 -22.00 27.50 7.66
CA LEU A 18 -22.18 28.70 8.49
C LEU A 18 -20.87 29.46 8.71
N ILE A 19 -19.77 28.77 9.03
CA ILE A 19 -18.45 29.38 9.18
C ILE A 19 -18.01 30.00 7.85
N LEU A 20 -18.15 29.26 6.75
CA LEU A 20 -17.83 29.76 5.41
C LEU A 20 -18.67 30.99 5.05
N PHE A 21 -19.95 30.99 5.42
CA PHE A 21 -20.84 32.12 5.21
C PHE A 21 -20.37 33.36 5.98
N VAL A 22 -20.00 33.22 7.25
CA VAL A 22 -19.44 34.33 8.05
C VAL A 22 -18.13 34.85 7.44
N VAL A 23 -17.23 33.96 7.02
CA VAL A 23 -15.96 34.35 6.36
C VAL A 23 -16.25 35.11 5.06
N ILE A 24 -17.23 34.67 4.27
CA ILE A 24 -17.66 35.37 3.05
C ILE A 24 -18.25 36.74 3.36
N LEU A 25 -18.97 36.92 4.46
CA LEU A 25 -19.50 38.24 4.84
C LEU A 25 -18.38 39.20 5.27
N LEU A 26 -17.36 38.70 5.96
CA LEU A 26 -16.24 39.52 6.43
C LEU A 26 -15.27 39.91 5.31
N PHE A 27 -14.87 38.92 4.49
CA PHE A 27 -13.86 39.12 3.46
C PHE A 27 -14.47 39.37 2.06
N GLY A 28 -15.71 38.95 1.83
CA GLY A 28 -16.37 39.00 0.52
C GLY A 28 -16.17 37.72 -0.29
N ALA A 29 -17.20 37.29 -1.01
CA ALA A 29 -17.17 36.06 -1.84
C ALA A 29 -16.09 36.08 -2.93
N LYS A 30 -15.64 37.27 -3.35
CA LYS A 30 -14.59 37.46 -4.37
C LYS A 30 -13.17 37.27 -3.83
N ARG A 31 -12.93 37.46 -2.52
CA ARG A 31 -11.57 37.37 -1.95
C ARG A 31 -11.06 35.96 -1.80
N ILE A 32 -11.93 35.03 -1.45
CA ILE A 32 -11.59 33.60 -1.30
C ILE A 32 -10.98 33.00 -2.59
N PRO A 33 -11.60 33.12 -3.78
CA PRO A 33 -11.02 32.59 -5.02
C PRO A 33 -9.76 33.35 -5.47
N GLU A 34 -9.65 34.66 -5.19
CA GLU A 34 -8.43 35.44 -5.44
C GLU A 34 -7.24 34.90 -4.63
N LEU A 35 -7.43 34.64 -3.34
CA LEU A 35 -6.43 34.06 -2.44
C LEU A 35 -6.02 32.65 -2.89
N PHE A 36 -6.99 31.79 -3.22
CA PHE A 36 -6.70 30.44 -3.69
C PHE A 36 -5.95 30.43 -5.02
N LYS A 37 -6.27 31.37 -5.93
CA LYS A 37 -5.56 31.48 -7.21
C LYS A 37 -4.09 31.83 -7.01
N GLY A 38 -3.78 32.81 -6.16
CA GLY A 38 -2.40 33.16 -5.83
C GLY A 38 -1.65 32.02 -5.13
N MET A 39 -2.29 31.35 -4.17
CA MET A 39 -1.71 30.20 -3.47
C MET A 39 -1.44 29.02 -4.42
N GLY A 40 -2.39 28.71 -5.32
CA GLY A 40 -2.25 27.61 -6.27
C GLY A 40 -1.14 27.84 -7.30
N GLN A 41 -0.91 29.09 -7.70
CA GLN A 41 0.24 29.46 -8.54
C GLN A 41 1.57 29.21 -7.82
N GLY A 42 1.70 29.68 -6.57
CA GLY A 42 2.89 29.43 -5.76
C GLY A 42 3.18 27.94 -5.53
N VAL A 43 2.16 27.13 -5.24
CA VAL A 43 2.31 25.66 -5.09
C VAL A 43 2.71 24.99 -6.40
N ARG A 44 2.19 25.47 -7.55
CA ARG A 44 2.56 24.95 -8.87
C ARG A 44 4.02 25.26 -9.19
N GLU A 45 4.44 26.51 -9.01
CA GLU A 45 5.82 26.95 -9.23
C GLU A 45 6.80 26.21 -8.31
N PHE A 46 6.43 26.03 -7.04
CA PHE A 46 7.20 25.23 -6.08
C PHE A 46 7.40 23.79 -6.56
N LYS A 47 6.32 23.12 -6.97
CA LYS A 47 6.40 21.74 -7.48
C LYS A 47 7.23 21.65 -8.76
N ASP A 48 7.09 22.61 -9.67
CA ASP A 48 7.81 22.63 -10.94
C ASP A 48 9.32 22.84 -10.70
N ALA A 49 9.70 23.71 -9.75
CA ALA A 49 11.08 23.89 -9.31
C ALA A 49 11.66 22.63 -8.63
N SER A 50 10.91 22.00 -7.72
CA SER A 50 11.36 20.76 -7.05
C SER A 50 11.56 19.59 -8.02
N LYS A 51 10.78 19.51 -9.11
CA LYS A 51 10.98 18.49 -10.15
C LYS A 51 12.23 18.72 -10.99
N ALA A 52 12.62 19.97 -11.23
CA ALA A 52 13.84 20.31 -11.93
C ALA A 52 15.11 19.89 -11.14
N GLU A 53 15.01 19.82 -9.81
CA GLU A 53 16.08 19.32 -8.94
C GLU A 53 16.10 17.77 -8.90
N GLU A 54 14.94 17.11 -8.89
CA GLU A 54 14.86 15.63 -8.90
C GLU A 54 15.36 15.01 -10.22
N SER A 55 15.18 15.71 -11.34
CA SER A 55 15.59 15.27 -12.68
C SER A 55 17.10 15.31 -12.94
N GLN A 56 17.91 15.77 -11.97
CA GLN A 56 19.38 15.68 -12.02
C GLN A 56 19.93 14.42 -11.33
N GLN A 57 19.08 13.59 -10.69
CA GLN A 57 19.47 12.22 -10.41
C GLN A 57 19.39 11.43 -11.72
N PRO A 58 20.48 10.78 -12.18
CA PRO A 58 20.39 9.88 -13.31
C PRO A 58 19.32 8.84 -12.98
N GLN A 59 18.21 8.90 -13.71
CA GLN A 59 17.22 7.83 -13.69
C GLN A 59 17.91 6.58 -14.21
N PHE A 60 18.46 5.78 -13.30
CA PHE A 60 18.60 4.35 -13.48
C PHE A 60 17.19 3.74 -13.43
N ARG A 61 16.32 4.21 -14.33
CA ARG A 61 14.96 3.72 -14.54
C ARG A 61 14.83 3.10 -15.92
N ASP A 62 15.92 2.54 -16.43
CA ASP A 62 15.84 1.28 -17.14
C ASP A 62 16.03 0.19 -16.08
N GLN A 63 15.01 -0.01 -15.26
CA GLN A 63 14.78 -1.36 -14.76
C GLN A 63 14.10 -2.05 -15.94
N PRO A 64 14.74 -3.01 -16.64
CA PRO A 64 13.97 -4.05 -17.30
C PRO A 64 13.06 -4.55 -16.18
N THR A 65 11.76 -4.28 -16.26
CA THR A 65 10.79 -5.00 -15.45
C THR A 65 11.10 -6.45 -15.69
N ALA A 66 11.85 -7.07 -14.77
CA ALA A 66 11.95 -8.50 -14.73
C ALA A 66 10.49 -8.98 -14.83
N PRO A 67 10.16 -9.86 -15.79
CA PRO A 67 8.81 -10.38 -15.88
C PRO A 67 8.39 -10.80 -14.47
N PRO A 68 7.14 -10.52 -14.05
CA PRO A 68 6.72 -10.79 -12.69
C PRO A 68 7.16 -12.20 -12.34
N VAL A 69 8.04 -12.32 -11.35
CA VAL A 69 8.48 -13.62 -10.84
C VAL A 69 7.21 -14.26 -10.35
N GLN A 70 6.65 -15.16 -11.16
CA GLN A 70 5.50 -15.95 -10.74
C GLN A 70 5.95 -16.68 -9.47
N PRO A 71 5.24 -16.55 -8.34
CA PRO A 71 5.59 -17.31 -7.15
C PRO A 71 5.64 -18.80 -7.54
N PRO A 72 6.71 -19.53 -7.18
CA PRO A 72 6.79 -20.94 -7.51
C PRO A 72 5.66 -21.67 -6.79
N TYR A 73 4.72 -22.20 -7.56
CA TYR A 73 3.72 -23.21 -7.19
C TYR A 73 2.65 -22.77 -6.17
N GLN A 74 1.47 -22.42 -6.67
CA GLN A 74 0.24 -22.81 -5.98
C GLN A 74 0.10 -24.33 -6.13
N GLN A 75 0.65 -25.10 -5.19
CA GLN A 75 0.29 -26.51 -5.09
C GLN A 75 -1.16 -26.59 -4.59
N PRO A 76 -2.04 -27.39 -5.23
CA PRO A 76 -3.28 -27.80 -4.59
C PRO A 76 -2.87 -28.53 -3.31
N TYR A 77 -3.21 -27.97 -2.16
CA TYR A 77 -3.04 -28.66 -0.89
C TYR A 77 -3.71 -30.04 -1.00
N PRO A 78 -3.01 -31.15 -0.75
CA PRO A 78 -3.70 -32.41 -0.55
C PRO A 78 -4.54 -32.26 0.73
N GLN A 79 -5.86 -32.41 0.61
CA GLN A 79 -6.76 -32.55 1.75
C GLN A 79 -6.36 -33.85 2.49
N GLN A 80 -5.43 -33.75 3.44
CA GLN A 80 -5.12 -34.83 4.38
C GLN A 80 -6.29 -34.95 5.35
N GLY A 81 -7.19 -35.90 5.07
CA GLY A 81 -8.20 -36.34 6.02
C GLY A 81 -7.52 -36.76 7.32
N TYR A 82 -7.93 -36.15 8.42
CA TYR A 82 -7.47 -36.46 9.77
C TYR A 82 -7.58 -37.97 10.04
N PRO A 83 -6.50 -38.64 10.49
CA PRO A 83 -6.58 -40.05 10.87
C PRO A 83 -7.49 -40.21 12.09
N GLN A 84 -8.54 -41.02 11.94
CA GLN A 84 -9.41 -41.40 13.04
C GLN A 84 -8.58 -42.20 14.08
N PRO A 85 -8.66 -41.87 15.38
CA PRO A 85 -8.02 -42.66 16.42
C PRO A 85 -8.66 -44.06 16.46
N GLY A 86 -7.96 -45.07 15.91
CA GLY A 86 -8.48 -46.44 15.87
C GLY A 86 -7.67 -47.50 15.12
N ALA A 87 -6.59 -47.16 14.39
CA ALA A 87 -5.77 -48.16 13.69
C ALA A 87 -4.27 -48.02 14.03
N ALA A 88 -3.65 -49.13 14.42
CA ALA A 88 -2.25 -49.26 14.87
C ALA A 88 -1.22 -49.22 13.71
N PRO A 89 0.09 -49.46 13.99
CA PRO A 89 1.16 -48.49 14.26
C PRO A 89 1.90 -47.99 13.00
N GLN A 90 2.34 -46.72 13.01
CA GLN A 90 3.19 -46.15 11.96
C GLN A 90 4.67 -46.52 12.19
N GLN A 91 5.21 -47.41 11.36
CA GLN A 91 6.65 -47.46 11.14
C GLN A 91 7.01 -46.34 10.15
N GLY A 92 7.89 -45.44 10.60
CA GLY A 92 8.14 -44.15 9.97
C GLY A 92 8.66 -44.25 8.54
N TYR A 93 7.85 -43.78 7.60
CA TYR A 93 8.35 -43.32 6.30
C TYR A 93 8.89 -41.90 6.48
N GLN A 94 10.15 -41.78 6.90
CA GLN A 94 10.89 -40.54 6.70
C GLN A 94 11.03 -40.36 5.18
N GLN A 95 10.28 -39.42 4.63
CA GLN A 95 10.39 -39.05 3.22
C GLN A 95 11.83 -38.55 2.98
N PRO A 96 12.58 -39.09 2.01
CA PRO A 96 13.91 -38.59 1.71
C PRO A 96 13.80 -37.13 1.28
N VAL A 97 14.40 -36.21 2.03
CA VAL A 97 14.51 -34.82 1.61
C VAL A 97 15.36 -34.77 0.34
N PRO A 98 14.94 -34.05 -0.72
CA PRO A 98 15.71 -34.00 -1.94
C PRO A 98 17.02 -33.24 -1.71
N PRO A 99 18.11 -33.68 -2.34
CA PRO A 99 19.42 -33.05 -2.21
C PRO A 99 19.36 -31.55 -2.56
N VAL A 100 19.68 -30.68 -1.58
CA VAL A 100 19.77 -29.23 -1.83
C VAL A 100 21.12 -28.93 -2.46
N PHE A 101 21.09 -28.48 -3.70
CA PHE A 101 22.26 -28.14 -4.50
C PHE A 101 22.71 -26.70 -4.19
N ASN A 102 23.97 -26.52 -3.78
CA ASN A 102 24.53 -25.19 -3.51
C ASN A 102 25.42 -24.75 -4.70
N PRO A 103 25.02 -23.74 -5.48
CA PRO A 103 25.75 -23.28 -6.67
C PRO A 103 27.14 -22.69 -6.38
N ASN A 104 27.43 -22.39 -5.11
CA ASN A 104 28.70 -21.80 -4.69
C ASN A 104 29.66 -22.86 -4.09
N ASP A 105 29.29 -24.14 -4.07
CA ASP A 105 30.19 -25.23 -3.64
C ASP A 105 31.09 -25.64 -4.82
N PRO A 106 32.43 -25.47 -4.75
CA PRO A 106 33.33 -25.78 -5.85
C PRO A 106 33.36 -27.28 -6.23
N ASN A 107 32.87 -28.15 -5.34
CA ASN A 107 32.78 -29.60 -5.57
C ASN A 107 31.36 -30.08 -5.87
N ASN A 108 30.38 -29.16 -5.87
CA ASN A 108 29.03 -29.36 -6.36
C ASN A 108 28.27 -30.56 -5.77
N GLN A 109 28.44 -30.83 -4.48
CA GLN A 109 27.77 -31.93 -3.78
C GLN A 109 26.52 -31.44 -3.04
N PRO A 110 25.46 -32.26 -3.02
CA PRO A 110 24.28 -31.92 -2.24
C PRO A 110 24.47 -32.13 -0.74
N ARG A 111 23.88 -31.26 0.06
CA ARG A 111 23.86 -31.39 1.54
C ARG A 111 22.65 -32.22 1.96
N HIS A 112 22.86 -33.11 2.95
CA HIS A 112 21.83 -33.96 3.57
C HIS A 112 21.07 -33.24 4.68
#